data_AF-A0A317Z6Z5-F1
#
_entry.id   AF-A0A317Z6Z5-F1
#
_cell.length_a   1.000
_cell.length_b   1.000
_cell.length_c   1.000
_cell.angle_alpha   90.00
_cell.angle_beta   90.00
_cell.angle_gamma   90.00
#
_symmetry.space_group_name_H-M   'P 1'
#
loop_
_entity.id
_entity.type
_entity.pdbx_description
1 polymer ?
#
loop_
_entity_poly.entity_id
_entity_poly.type
_entity_poly.pdbx_seq_one_letter_code
_entity_poly.pdbx_strand_id
1 'polypeptide(L)'
;MFRHSKYRLQKHRKWTALTFLIAFGLMVLTAIAFYFLDIVEVTQATFDYRLTGLVAFGVIWVAIYIHYRFFPRDYYVTRHFNMSPFFHIVLSSGMHTIILTVLMTVMAWLKPLNTDTTW
;
A
#
# COMPACT_ATOMS: atom_id res chain seq x y z
N MET A 1 -25.70 -3.35 17.78
CA MET A 1 -24.96 -2.40 16.89
C MET A 1 -23.42 -2.50 16.98
N PHE A 2 -22.79 -2.49 18.17
CA PHE A 2 -21.32 -2.50 18.30
C PHE A 2 -20.60 -3.71 17.66
N ARG A 3 -21.21 -4.90 17.63
CA ARG A 3 -20.60 -6.13 17.09
C ARG A 3 -20.43 -6.10 15.57
N HIS A 4 -21.39 -5.52 14.83
CA HIS A 4 -21.28 -5.36 13.37
C HIS A 4 -20.29 -4.27 12.96
N SER A 5 -20.17 -3.20 13.76
CA SER A 5 -19.18 -2.14 13.52
C SER A 5 -17.73 -2.63 13.72
N LYS A 6 -17.48 -3.45 14.76
CA LYS A 6 -16.18 -4.09 14.98
C LYS A 6 -15.79 -5.05 13.85
N TYR A 7 -16.76 -5.82 13.32
CA TYR A 7 -16.51 -6.74 12.22
C TYR A 7 -16.16 -6.01 10.90
N ARG A 8 -16.77 -4.83 10.65
CA ARG A 8 -16.43 -3.95 9.52
C ARG A 8 -15.00 -3.41 9.60
N LEU A 9 -14.63 -2.86 10.76
CA LEU A 9 -13.27 -2.38 11.03
C LEU A 9 -12.24 -3.49 10.85
N GLN A 10 -12.51 -4.69 11.37
CA GLN A 10 -11.62 -5.84 11.20
C GLN A 10 -11.48 -6.27 9.73
N LYS A 11 -12.57 -6.27 8.94
CA LYS A 11 -12.50 -6.68 7.54
C LYS A 11 -11.74 -5.67 6.69
N HIS A 12 -11.97 -4.37 6.88
CA HIS A 12 -11.22 -3.32 6.19
C HIS A 12 -9.73 -3.39 6.57
N ARG A 13 -9.43 -3.58 7.87
CA ARG A 13 -8.07 -3.72 8.39
C ARG A 13 -7.35 -4.97 7.85
N LYS A 14 -8.07 -6.07 7.64
CA LYS A 14 -7.51 -7.31 7.03
C LYS A 14 -7.10 -7.09 5.58
N TRP A 15 -7.94 -6.43 4.77
CA TRP A 15 -7.60 -6.14 3.36
C TRP A 15 -6.40 -5.20 3.26
N THR A 16 -6.41 -4.15 4.07
CA THR A 16 -5.31 -3.17 4.14
C THR A 16 -4.02 -3.77 4.69
N ALA A 17 -4.09 -4.67 5.68
CA ALA A 17 -2.92 -5.40 6.17
C ALA A 17 -2.40 -6.41 5.14
N LEU A 18 -3.30 -7.07 4.40
CA LEU A 18 -2.92 -8.04 3.38
C LEU A 18 -2.18 -7.36 2.22
N THR A 19 -2.68 -6.22 1.73
CA THR A 19 -1.98 -5.45 0.68
C THR A 19 -0.61 -4.98 1.13
N PHE A 20 -0.50 -4.51 2.38
CA PHE A 20 0.80 -4.14 2.97
C PHE A 20 1.75 -5.33 3.05
N LEU A 21 1.30 -6.47 3.57
CA LEU A 21 2.14 -7.67 3.71
C LEU A 21 2.62 -8.22 2.37
N ILE A 22 1.77 -8.21 1.34
CA ILE A 22 2.15 -8.64 -0.01
C ILE A 22 3.19 -7.68 -0.59
N ALA A 23 2.94 -6.36 -0.52
CA ALA A 23 3.88 -5.36 -1.02
C ALA A 23 5.23 -5.44 -0.31
N PHE A 24 5.23 -5.50 1.02
CA PHE A 24 6.43 -5.61 1.83
C PHE A 24 7.19 -6.92 1.55
N GLY A 25 6.50 -8.05 1.48
CA GLY A 25 7.11 -9.34 1.16
C GLY A 25 7.80 -9.32 -0.21
N LEU A 26 7.18 -8.70 -1.21
CA LEU A 26 7.74 -8.60 -2.56
C LEU A 26 8.99 -7.70 -2.59
N MET A 27 9.02 -6.62 -1.82
CA MET A 27 10.20 -5.77 -1.62
C MET A 27 11.35 -6.52 -0.93
N VAL A 28 11.05 -7.27 0.12
CA VAL A 28 12.07 -8.05 0.84
C VAL A 28 12.62 -9.18 -0.04
N LEU A 29 11.76 -9.89 -0.77
CA LEU A 29 12.17 -10.98 -1.66
C LEU A 29 13.10 -10.49 -2.78
N THR A 30 12.83 -9.31 -3.34
CA THR A 30 13.67 -8.72 -4.38
C THR A 30 15.02 -8.27 -3.84
N ALA A 31 15.06 -7.65 -2.65
CA ALA A 31 16.31 -7.32 -1.98
C ALA A 31 17.17 -8.57 -1.70
N ILE A 32 16.56 -9.65 -1.21
CA ILE A 32 17.25 -10.93 -0.98
C ILE A 32 17.76 -11.52 -2.30
N ALA A 33 16.94 -11.50 -3.36
CA ALA A 33 17.32 -12.02 -4.67
C ALA A 33 18.53 -11.27 -5.24
N PHE A 34 18.58 -9.94 -5.13
CA PHE A 34 19.73 -9.15 -5.58
C PHE A 34 21.00 -9.43 -4.79
N TYR A 35 20.88 -9.66 -3.47
CA TYR A 35 22.01 -10.07 -2.64
C TYR A 35 22.61 -11.41 -3.08
N PHE A 36 21.78 -12.40 -3.42
CA PHE A 36 22.27 -13.72 -3.87
C PHE A 36 22.79 -13.75 -5.31
N LEU A 37 22.29 -12.86 -6.17
CA LEU A 37 22.61 -12.83 -7.60
C LEU A 37 23.79 -11.91 -7.95
N ASP A 38 24.38 -11.22 -6.96
CA ASP A 38 25.50 -10.28 -7.11
C ASP A 38 25.29 -9.29 -8.28
N ILE A 39 24.08 -8.74 -8.35
CA ILE A 39 23.68 -7.82 -9.42
C ILE A 39 24.34 -6.46 -9.22
N VAL A 40 24.87 -5.88 -10.29
CA VAL A 40 25.48 -4.54 -10.29
C VAL A 40 24.51 -3.50 -9.71
N GLU A 41 25.01 -2.62 -8.85
CA GLU A 41 24.24 -1.62 -8.08
C GLU A 41 23.34 -0.73 -8.98
N VAL A 42 23.81 -0.36 -10.17
CA VAL A 42 23.04 0.45 -11.14
C VAL A 42 21.82 -0.30 -11.67
N THR A 43 21.99 -1.58 -11.99
CA THR A 43 20.88 -2.45 -12.39
C THR A 43 19.91 -2.69 -11.24
N GLN A 44 20.41 -2.90 -10.02
CA GLN A 44 19.58 -3.02 -8.81
C GLN A 44 18.73 -1.77 -8.59
N ALA A 45 19.32 -0.58 -8.62
CA ALA A 45 18.60 0.69 -8.44
C ALA A 45 17.51 0.90 -9.51
N THR A 46 17.76 0.47 -10.75
CA THR A 46 16.78 0.55 -11.84
C THR A 46 15.60 -0.39 -11.60
N PHE A 47 15.86 -1.61 -11.12
CA PHE A 47 14.81 -2.56 -10.76
C PHE A 47 14.01 -2.09 -9.54
N ASP A 48 14.67 -1.56 -8.51
CA ASP A 48 14.02 -1.02 -7.31
C ASP A 48 13.08 0.14 -7.65
N TYR A 49 13.49 1.04 -8.56
CA TYR A 49 12.65 2.13 -9.04
C TYR A 49 11.39 1.62 -9.76
N ARG A 50 11.55 0.64 -10.66
CA ARG A 50 10.43 0.03 -11.39
C ARG A 50 9.49 -0.72 -10.45
N LEU A 51 10.05 -1.47 -9.49
CA LEU A 51 9.28 -2.21 -8.50
C LEU A 51 8.48 -1.27 -7.59
N THR A 52 9.11 -0.17 -7.18
CA THR A 52 8.45 0.89 -6.40
C THR A 52 7.25 1.45 -7.15
N GLY A 53 7.41 1.75 -8.45
CA GLY A 53 6.30 2.20 -9.31
C GLY A 53 5.16 1.18 -9.42
N LEU A 54 5.49 -0.10 -9.62
CA LEU A 54 4.49 -1.18 -9.70
C LEU A 54 3.75 -1.38 -8.37
N VAL A 55 4.46 -1.33 -7.25
CA VAL A 55 3.84 -1.46 -5.93
C VAL A 55 2.95 -0.27 -5.62
N ALA A 56 3.40 0.95 -5.88
CA ALA A 56 2.59 2.15 -5.72
C ALA A 56 1.30 2.07 -6.56
N PHE A 57 1.42 1.70 -7.83
CA PHE A 57 0.28 1.50 -8.72
C PHE A 57 -0.68 0.43 -8.19
N GLY A 58 -0.16 -0.72 -7.77
CA GLY A 58 -0.96 -1.82 -7.22
C GLY A 58 -1.71 -1.42 -5.95
N VAL A 59 -1.06 -0.73 -5.02
CA VAL A 59 -1.70 -0.25 -3.78
C VAL A 59 -2.81 0.75 -4.09
N ILE A 60 -2.57 1.71 -5.00
CA ILE A 60 -3.59 2.67 -5.43
C ILE A 60 -4.78 1.94 -6.07
N TRP A 61 -4.52 0.99 -6.97
CA TRP A 61 -5.56 0.24 -7.66
C TRP A 61 -6.42 -0.58 -6.68
N VAL A 62 -5.80 -1.24 -5.71
CA VAL A 62 -6.52 -2.00 -4.69
C VAL A 62 -7.34 -1.06 -3.79
N ALA A 63 -6.81 0.12 -3.44
CA ALA A 63 -7.55 1.12 -2.70
C ALA A 63 -8.83 1.53 -3.46
N ILE A 64 -8.69 1.88 -4.75
CA ILE A 64 -9.82 2.24 -5.63
C ILE A 64 -10.83 1.09 -5.71
N TYR A 65 -10.36 -0.14 -5.92
CA TYR A 65 -11.22 -1.32 -6.01
C TYR A 65 -12.02 -1.56 -4.72
N ILE A 66 -11.38 -1.47 -3.56
CA ILE A 66 -12.03 -1.61 -2.25
C ILE A 66 -13.08 -0.52 -2.08
N HIS A 67 -12.72 0.74 -2.34
CA HIS A 67 -13.65 1.87 -2.26
C HIS A 67 -14.86 1.68 -3.18
N TYR A 68 -14.65 1.31 -4.45
CA TYR A 68 -15.72 1.08 -5.40
C TYR A 68 -16.64 -0.07 -4.98
N ARG A 69 -16.05 -1.20 -4.53
CA ARG A 69 -16.82 -2.38 -4.11
C ARG A 69 -17.66 -2.14 -2.86
N PHE A 70 -17.19 -1.34 -1.92
CA PHE A 70 -17.91 -1.04 -0.68
C PHE A 70 -18.78 0.21 -0.75
N PHE A 71 -18.65 1.04 -1.79
CA PHE A 71 -19.43 2.25 -2.01
C PHE A 71 -20.96 2.07 -1.90
N PRO A 72 -21.62 1.13 -2.61
CA PRO A 72 -23.07 1.00 -2.52
C PRO A 72 -23.52 0.65 -1.11
N ARG A 73 -22.74 -0.15 -0.38
CA ARG A 73 -23.05 -0.55 0.99
C ARG A 73 -22.83 0.58 1.99
N ASP A 74 -21.76 1.35 1.84
CA ASP A 74 -21.47 2.50 2.71
C ASP A 74 -22.48 3.63 2.47
N TYR A 75 -22.95 3.83 1.23
CA TYR A 75 -24.02 4.76 0.88
C TYR A 75 -25.31 4.53 1.70
N TYR A 76 -25.76 3.28 1.81
CA TYR A 76 -26.94 2.93 2.62
C TYR A 76 -26.75 3.21 4.12
N VAL A 77 -25.54 2.99 4.64
CA VAL A 77 -25.24 3.22 6.07
C VAL A 77 -25.16 4.71 6.37
N THR A 78 -24.47 5.49 5.55
CA THR A 78 -24.36 6.95 5.75
C THR A 78 -25.71 7.66 5.65
N ARG A 79 -26.64 7.14 4.84
CA ARG A 79 -28.03 7.62 4.80
C ARG A 79 -28.76 7.48 6.15
N HIS A 80 -28.43 6.48 6.97
CA HIS A 80 -29.00 6.32 8.31
C HIS A 80 -28.39 7.27 9.35
N PHE A 81 -27.19 7.78 9.09
CA PHE A 81 -26.47 8.68 10.00
C PHE A 81 -26.46 10.14 9.53
N ASN A 82 -27.19 10.48 8.46
CA ASN A 82 -27.20 11.80 7.84
C ASN A 82 -25.78 12.35 7.52
N MET A 83 -24.81 11.45 7.35
CA MET A 83 -23.43 11.79 7.02
C MET A 83 -23.23 11.72 5.51
N SER A 84 -22.33 12.55 4.99
CA SER A 84 -21.96 12.48 3.58
C SER A 84 -21.22 11.15 3.29
N PRO A 85 -21.63 10.38 2.27
CA PRO A 85 -20.92 9.16 1.84
C PRO A 85 -19.44 9.43 1.48
N PHE A 86 -19.10 10.68 1.15
CA PHE A 86 -17.74 11.11 0.86
C PHE A 86 -16.81 11.08 2.08
N PHE A 87 -17.34 11.17 3.31
CA PHE A 87 -16.52 11.17 4.52
C PHE A 87 -15.73 9.85 4.70
N HIS A 88 -16.37 8.72 4.40
CA HIS A 88 -15.71 7.41 4.46
C HIS A 88 -14.63 7.23 3.38
N ILE A 89 -14.84 7.82 2.21
CA ILE A 89 -13.86 7.79 1.12
C ILE A 89 -12.61 8.57 1.51
N VAL A 90 -12.77 9.80 2.01
CA VAL A 90 -11.65 10.65 2.44
C VAL A 90 -10.84 9.98 3.55
N LEU A 91 -11.52 9.44 4.57
CA LEU A 91 -10.84 8.79 5.68
C LEU A 91 -10.03 7.55 5.24
N SER A 92 -10.62 6.69 4.41
CA SER A 92 -9.93 5.47 3.95
C SER A 92 -8.88 5.76 2.88
N SER A 93 -9.04 6.79 2.06
CA SER A 93 -7.98 7.29 1.17
C SER A 93 -6.78 7.78 1.98
N GLY A 94 -7.00 8.54 3.06
CA GLY A 94 -5.93 8.96 3.98
C GLY A 94 -5.17 7.78 4.60
N MET A 95 -5.87 6.71 4.98
CA MET A 95 -5.21 5.49 5.47
C MET A 95 -4.33 4.82 4.40
N HIS A 96 -4.79 4.76 3.15
CA HIS A 96 -3.99 4.21 2.05
C HIS A 96 -2.79 5.09 1.73
N THR A 97 -2.92 6.42 1.79
CA THR A 97 -1.79 7.35 1.63
C THR A 97 -0.71 7.09 2.67
N ILE A 98 -1.07 6.95 3.96
CA ILE A 98 -0.11 6.66 5.03
C ILE A 98 0.66 5.36 4.75
N ILE A 99 -0.06 4.31 4.33
CA ILE A 99 0.56 3.01 4.02
C ILE A 99 1.51 3.13 2.84
N LEU A 100 1.11 3.87 1.82
CA LEU A 100 1.93 4.11 0.65
C LEU A 100 3.19 4.88 1.05
N THR A 101 3.07 5.93 1.87
CA THR A 101 4.22 6.66 2.40
C THR A 101 5.19 5.74 3.16
N VAL A 102 4.68 4.89 4.06
CA VAL A 102 5.52 3.94 4.81
C VAL A 102 6.25 2.97 3.88
N LEU A 103 5.55 2.40 2.89
CA LEU A 103 6.16 1.50 1.91
C LEU A 103 7.25 2.20 1.09
N MET A 104 7.02 3.45 0.69
CA MET A 104 8.02 4.23 -0.05
C MET A 104 9.23 4.57 0.81
N THR A 105 9.05 4.85 2.10
CA THR A 105 10.15 5.06 3.05
C THR A 105 10.98 3.78 3.24
N VAL A 106 10.33 2.62 3.35
CA VAL A 106 11.03 1.33 3.45
C VAL A 106 11.87 1.09 2.20
N MET A 107 11.34 1.35 1.00
CA MET A 107 12.13 1.23 -0.24
C MET A 107 13.28 2.22 -0.32
N ALA A 108 13.07 3.46 0.10
CA ALA A 108 14.14 4.45 0.14
C ALA A 108 15.29 4.01 1.05
N TRP A 109 14.98 3.25 2.11
CA TRP A 109 15.98 2.71 3.03
C TRP A 109 16.66 1.43 2.53
N LEU A 110 15.92 0.58 1.80
CA LEU A 110 16.45 -0.64 1.16
C LEU A 110 17.32 -0.35 -0.06
N LYS A 111 17.14 0.81 -0.70
CA LYS A 111 17.99 1.26 -1.81
C LYS A 111 19.44 1.34 -1.32
N PRO A 112 20.42 0.74 -2.03
CA PRO A 112 21.82 0.87 -1.66
C PRO A 112 22.22 2.35 -1.66
N LEU A 113 22.73 2.83 -0.51
CA LEU A 113 23.17 4.21 -0.28
C LEU A 113 24.47 4.55 -1.02
N ASN A 114 25.19 3.54 -1.51
CA ASN A 114 26.39 3.72 -2.31
C ASN A 114 26.03 3.79 -3.79
N THR A 115 25.52 4.94 -4.23
CA THR A 115 26.01 5.48 -5.50
C THR A 115 27.19 6.36 -5.15
N ASP A 116 28.27 5.75 -4.63
CA ASP A 116 29.57 6.41 -4.65
C ASP A 116 29.93 6.54 -6.13
N THR A 117 29.56 7.69 -6.69
CA THR A 117 30.12 8.19 -7.92
C THR A 117 31.61 8.35 -7.70
N THR A 118 32.40 7.29 -7.92
CA THR A 118 33.80 7.45 -8.29
C THR A 118 33.79 8.00 -9.70
N TRP A 119 33.90 9.33 -9.79
CA TRP A 119 34.37 10.02 -10.98
C TRP A 119 35.81 9.61 -11.28
#